data_AF-A0A1X0NR29-F1
#
_entry.id   AF-A0A1X0NR29-F1
#
_cell.length_a   1.000
_cell.length_b   1.000
_cell.length_c   1.000
_cell.angle_alpha   90.00
_cell.angle_beta   90.00
_cell.angle_gamma   90.00
#
_symmetry.space_group_name_H-M   'P 1'
#
loop_
_entity.id
_entity.type
_entity.pdbx_description
1 polymer ?
#
loop_
_entity_poly.entity_id
_entity_poly.type
_entity_poly.pdbx_seq_one_letter_code
_entity_poly.pdbx_strand_id
1 'polypeptide(L)'
;MLASEELLLAHARERRTEDVLREAEALECSLSGAELGPSSLLLRVLVTAYLVHNDVVNATLALRRWAAVGVDEHEESERVALECVARHCGRYAYGEAFRAALRGCCSGRIGGSAVGAADVVGCLTNCLLDCLAARHLHQRRNFHGDAVGVDGHAASLGVAPEELETRLQRVREDELRRMRSEVGRGSSEKRCDMLRCIMQVGKTI
;
A
#
# COMPACT_ATOMS: atom_id res chain seq x y z
N MET A 1 5.27 -23.55 7.67
CA MET A 1 5.27 -22.29 6.92
C MET A 1 3.94 -22.00 6.20
N LEU A 2 3.26 -22.97 5.58
CA LEU A 2 2.00 -22.75 4.83
C LEU A 2 0.87 -22.03 5.61
N ALA A 3 0.68 -22.36 6.91
CA ALA A 3 -0.38 -21.76 7.72
C ALA A 3 -0.23 -20.23 7.91
N SER A 4 1.00 -19.70 7.83
CA SER A 4 1.24 -18.27 8.00
C SER A 4 0.99 -17.49 6.70
N GLU A 5 1.26 -18.09 5.54
CA GLU A 5 0.95 -17.50 4.24
C GLU A 5 -0.56 -17.45 3.97
N GLU A 6 -1.30 -18.49 4.34
CA GLU A 6 -2.76 -18.52 4.25
C GLU A 6 -3.41 -17.46 5.14
N LEU A 7 -2.87 -17.25 6.35
CA LEU A 7 -3.32 -16.21 7.27
C LEU A 7 -3.04 -14.80 6.72
N LEU A 8 -1.81 -14.54 6.24
CA LEU A 8 -1.45 -13.28 5.58
C LEU A 8 -2.37 -13.00 4.40
N LEU A 9 -2.68 -14.02 3.58
CA LEU A 9 -3.57 -13.89 2.43
C LEU A 9 -5.01 -13.60 2.84
N ALA A 10 -5.52 -14.28 3.88
CA ALA A 10 -6.84 -14.00 4.42
C ALA A 10 -6.95 -12.53 4.89
N HIS A 11 -5.98 -12.07 5.68
CA HIS A 11 -5.93 -10.67 6.11
C HIS A 11 -5.82 -9.69 4.93
N ALA A 12 -4.98 -10.00 3.93
CA ALA A 12 -4.79 -9.14 2.77
C ALA A 12 -6.06 -9.04 1.89
N ARG A 13 -6.77 -10.16 1.67
CA ARG A 13 -8.05 -10.19 0.95
C ARG A 13 -9.13 -9.39 1.66
N GLU A 14 -9.14 -9.44 2.99
CA GLU A 14 -10.04 -8.65 3.84
C GLU A 14 -9.54 -7.21 4.07
N ARG A 15 -8.43 -6.84 3.44
CA ARG A 15 -7.81 -5.51 3.55
C ARG A 15 -7.46 -5.11 4.99
N ARG A 16 -7.18 -6.11 5.84
CA ARG A 16 -6.68 -5.93 7.22
C ARG A 16 -5.16 -5.74 7.20
N THR A 17 -4.71 -4.67 6.55
CA THR A 17 -3.28 -4.44 6.28
C THR A 17 -2.42 -4.20 7.53
N GLU A 18 -3.02 -3.84 8.67
CA GLU A 18 -2.33 -3.77 9.97
C GLU A 18 -2.03 -5.17 10.51
N ASP A 19 -2.96 -6.11 10.34
CA ASP A 19 -2.76 -7.51 10.72
C ASP A 19 -1.70 -8.15 9.82
N VAL A 20 -1.77 -7.92 8.50
CA VAL A 20 -0.73 -8.38 7.56
C VAL A 20 0.66 -7.89 7.97
N LEU A 21 0.78 -6.60 8.32
CA LEU A 21 2.06 -6.03 8.75
C LEU A 21 2.56 -6.68 10.04
N ARG A 22 1.70 -6.79 11.05
CA ARG A 22 2.05 -7.39 12.35
C ARG A 22 2.53 -8.83 12.22
N GLU A 23 1.83 -9.64 11.45
CA GLU A 23 2.20 -11.04 11.20
C GLU A 23 3.51 -11.13 10.40
N ALA A 24 3.70 -10.29 9.38
CA ALA A 24 4.94 -10.26 8.61
C ALA A 24 6.16 -9.84 9.45
N GLU A 25 5.99 -8.86 10.36
CA GLU A 25 7.04 -8.43 11.30
C GLU A 25 7.36 -9.54 12.32
N ALA A 26 6.34 -10.23 12.84
CA ALA A 26 6.53 -11.35 13.75
C ALA A 26 7.31 -12.49 13.07
N LEU A 27 7.00 -12.78 11.80
CA LEU A 27 7.74 -13.74 11.00
C LEU A 27 9.19 -13.31 10.81
N GLU A 28 9.46 -12.07 10.39
CA GLU A 28 10.83 -11.56 10.22
C GLU A 28 11.64 -11.64 11.53
N CYS A 29 11.03 -11.29 12.66
CA CYS A 29 11.67 -11.37 13.97
C CYS A 29 11.97 -12.82 14.38
N SER A 30 11.09 -13.76 14.07
CA SER A 30 11.29 -15.19 14.37
C SER A 30 12.44 -15.82 13.57
N LEU A 31 12.79 -15.22 12.43
CA LEU A 31 13.89 -15.65 11.57
C LEU A 31 15.25 -15.05 11.98
N SER A 32 15.25 -14.07 12.90
CA SER A 32 16.49 -13.48 13.44
C SER A 32 17.19 -14.47 14.37
N GLY A 33 17.96 -15.40 13.78
CA GLY A 33 18.67 -16.47 14.46
C GLY A 33 18.73 -17.79 13.68
N ALA A 34 17.97 -17.91 12.59
CA ALA A 34 18.06 -19.03 11.66
C ALA A 34 19.19 -18.79 10.64
N GLU A 35 19.85 -19.87 10.19
CA GLU A 35 20.88 -19.80 9.12
C GLU A 35 20.31 -19.28 7.78
N LEU A 36 18.99 -19.36 7.61
CA LEU A 36 18.25 -18.85 6.49
C LEU A 36 17.60 -17.52 6.90
N GLY A 37 18.15 -16.41 6.43
CA GLY A 37 17.59 -15.07 6.62
C GLY A 37 16.19 -14.91 5.99
N PRO A 38 15.57 -13.72 6.08
CA PRO A 38 14.25 -13.48 5.51
C PRO A 38 14.24 -13.68 3.99
N SER A 39 13.16 -14.28 3.47
CA SER A 39 12.98 -14.47 2.03
C SER A 39 12.68 -13.15 1.31
N SER A 40 13.02 -13.07 0.01
CA SER A 40 12.69 -11.93 -0.88
C SER A 40 11.20 -11.58 -0.82
N LEU A 41 10.35 -12.60 -0.82
CA LEU A 41 8.90 -12.48 -0.74
C LEU A 41 8.40 -11.87 0.57
N LEU A 42 8.96 -12.28 1.73
CA LEU A 42 8.60 -11.68 3.02
C LEU A 42 8.99 -10.20 3.05
N LEU A 43 10.18 -9.86 2.54
CA LEU A 43 10.62 -8.47 2.44
C LEU A 43 9.73 -7.67 1.50
N ARG A 44 9.27 -8.25 0.39
CA ARG A 44 8.30 -7.62 -0.51
C ARG A 44 6.97 -7.34 0.17
N VAL A 45 6.44 -8.29 0.95
CA VAL A 45 5.23 -8.11 1.77
C VAL A 45 5.42 -6.96 2.77
N LEU A 46 6.52 -6.96 3.53
CA LEU A 46 6.85 -5.92 4.50
C LEU A 46 6.95 -4.54 3.86
N VAL A 47 7.74 -4.39 2.80
CA VAL A 47 7.90 -3.11 2.08
C VAL A 47 6.54 -2.59 1.61
N THR A 48 5.74 -3.45 0.98
CA THR A 48 4.44 -3.03 0.46
C THR A 48 3.49 -2.65 1.59
N ALA A 49 3.45 -3.43 2.68
CA ALA A 49 2.62 -3.14 3.85
C ALA A 49 3.04 -1.83 4.54
N TYR A 50 4.34 -1.58 4.75
CA TYR A 50 4.84 -0.30 5.27
C TYR A 50 4.43 0.89 4.40
N LEU A 51 4.53 0.77 3.06
CA LEU A 51 4.10 1.82 2.15
C LEU A 51 2.58 2.05 2.19
N VAL A 52 1.77 0.99 2.34
CA VAL A 52 0.33 1.10 2.60
C VAL A 52 0.05 1.92 3.86
N HIS A 53 0.89 1.82 4.89
CA HIS A 53 0.77 2.60 6.13
C HIS A 53 1.49 3.95 6.11
N ASN A 54 2.08 4.33 4.97
CA ASN A 54 2.92 5.52 4.82
C ASN A 54 4.17 5.54 5.71
N ASP A 55 4.63 4.36 6.16
CA ASP A 55 5.85 4.21 6.94
C ASP A 55 7.06 4.07 6.01
N VAL A 56 7.47 5.22 5.44
CA VAL A 56 8.56 5.27 4.46
C VAL A 56 9.89 4.87 5.08
N VAL A 57 10.09 5.11 6.38
CA VAL A 57 11.34 4.79 7.08
C VAL A 57 11.50 3.27 7.13
N ASN A 58 10.50 2.55 7.65
CA ASN A 58 10.59 1.10 7.76
C ASN A 58 10.56 0.41 6.38
N ALA A 59 9.80 0.93 5.41
CA ALA A 59 9.88 0.46 4.03
C ALA A 59 11.30 0.59 3.44
N THR A 60 11.98 1.73 3.68
CA THR A 60 13.35 1.94 3.19
C THR A 60 14.34 1.00 3.87
N LEU A 61 14.17 0.73 5.16
CA LEU A 61 15.01 -0.24 5.88
C LEU A 61 14.81 -1.66 5.34
N ALA A 62 13.57 -2.08 5.11
CA ALA A 62 13.26 -3.39 4.53
C ALA A 62 13.80 -3.53 3.09
N LEU A 63 13.75 -2.47 2.26
CA LEU A 63 14.36 -2.45 0.93
C LEU A 63 15.88 -2.64 0.95
N ARG A 64 16.57 -2.03 1.93
CA ARG A 64 18.02 -2.23 2.11
C ARG A 64 18.35 -3.66 2.51
N ARG A 65 17.53 -4.27 3.38
CA ARG A 65 17.66 -5.69 3.72
C ARG A 65 17.46 -6.57 2.49
N TRP A 66 16.45 -6.26 1.67
CA TRP A 66 16.18 -7.02 0.44
C TRP A 66 17.33 -6.97 -0.56
N ALA A 67 17.96 -5.81 -0.75
CA ALA A 67 19.14 -5.70 -1.61
C ALA A 67 20.31 -6.59 -1.16
N ALA A 68 20.39 -6.98 0.12
CA ALA A 68 21.45 -7.83 0.65
C ALA A 68 21.19 -9.34 0.49
N VAL A 69 19.96 -9.77 0.15
CA VAL A 69 19.58 -11.19 0.05
C VAL A 69 20.08 -11.84 -1.25
N GLY A 70 20.43 -11.05 -2.27
CA GLY A 70 20.84 -11.55 -3.59
C GLY A 70 19.66 -12.13 -4.35
N VAL A 71 19.18 -11.40 -5.36
CA VAL A 71 17.92 -11.68 -6.04
C VAL A 71 18.12 -11.74 -7.55
N ASP A 72 17.18 -12.37 -8.27
CA ASP A 72 17.22 -12.40 -9.73
C ASP A 72 16.88 -11.04 -10.37
N GLU A 73 17.06 -10.90 -11.68
CA GLU A 73 16.81 -9.64 -12.39
C GLU A 73 15.35 -9.17 -12.29
N HIS A 74 14.40 -10.09 -12.12
CA HIS A 74 12.99 -9.76 -12.02
C HIS A 74 12.66 -9.20 -10.63
N GLU A 75 13.08 -9.89 -9.58
CA GLU A 75 12.94 -9.45 -8.19
C GLU A 75 13.68 -8.12 -7.95
N GLU A 76 14.85 -7.93 -8.57
CA GLU A 76 15.60 -6.67 -8.50
C GLU A 76 14.82 -5.52 -9.15
N SER A 77 14.20 -5.74 -10.31
CA SER A 77 13.34 -4.75 -10.98
C SER A 77 12.16 -4.34 -10.10
N GLU A 78 11.50 -5.30 -9.43
CA GLU A 78 10.41 -5.04 -8.49
C GLU A 78 10.88 -4.27 -7.25
N ARG A 79 12.03 -4.64 -6.69
CA ARG A 79 12.65 -3.95 -5.56
C ARG A 79 12.95 -2.49 -5.92
N VAL A 80 13.55 -2.24 -7.08
CA VAL A 80 13.84 -0.88 -7.60
C VAL A 80 12.55 -0.09 -7.83
N ALA A 81 11.49 -0.73 -8.34
CA ALA A 81 10.19 -0.09 -8.48
C ALA A 81 9.61 0.36 -7.13
N LEU A 82 9.62 -0.52 -6.11
CA LEU A 82 9.16 -0.19 -4.76
C LEU A 82 10.05 0.85 -4.08
N GLU A 83 11.35 0.84 -4.35
CA GLU A 83 12.27 1.90 -3.89
C GLU A 83 11.92 3.26 -4.50
N CYS A 84 11.55 3.28 -5.79
CA CYS A 84 11.07 4.49 -6.45
C CYS A 84 9.78 5.00 -5.80
N VAL A 85 8.83 4.12 -5.50
CA VAL A 85 7.59 4.46 -4.78
C VAL A 85 7.90 5.03 -3.40
N ALA A 86 8.75 4.37 -2.61
CA ALA A 86 9.17 4.83 -1.28
C ALA A 86 9.81 6.23 -1.34
N ARG A 87 10.68 6.47 -2.33
CA ARG A 87 11.33 7.77 -2.56
C ARG A 87 10.31 8.87 -2.84
N HIS A 88 9.30 8.60 -3.67
CA HIS A 88 8.23 9.56 -3.93
C HIS A 88 7.35 9.79 -2.69
N CYS A 89 7.00 8.75 -1.93
CA CYS A 89 6.27 8.89 -0.67
C CYS A 89 7.03 9.73 0.35
N GLY A 90 8.34 9.55 0.50
CA GLY A 90 9.17 10.34 1.42
C GLY A 90 9.28 11.82 1.05
N ARG A 91 8.98 12.18 -0.21
CA ARG A 91 8.89 13.56 -0.70
C ARG A 91 7.45 14.07 -0.77
N TYR A 92 6.49 13.31 -0.24
CA TYR A 92 5.06 13.61 -0.36
C TYR A 92 4.60 13.75 -1.82
N ALA A 93 5.28 13.13 -2.78
CA ALA A 93 4.93 13.18 -4.20
C ALA A 93 3.98 12.04 -4.56
N TYR A 94 2.80 11.98 -3.94
CA TYR A 94 1.92 10.81 -3.97
C TYR A 94 1.37 10.46 -5.37
N GLY A 95 1.20 11.45 -6.25
CA GLY A 95 0.80 11.20 -7.64
C GLY A 95 1.90 10.50 -8.46
N GLU A 96 3.17 10.89 -8.24
CA GLU A 96 4.32 10.19 -8.85
C GLU A 96 4.48 8.79 -8.25
N ALA A 97 4.31 8.66 -6.92
CA ALA A 97 4.33 7.37 -6.25
C ALA A 97 3.26 6.42 -6.81
N PHE A 98 2.04 6.91 -7.02
CA PHE A 98 0.94 6.14 -7.63
C PHE A 98 1.31 5.68 -9.04
N ARG A 99 1.77 6.61 -9.89
CA ARG A 99 2.18 6.29 -11.27
C ARG A 99 3.35 5.31 -11.33
N ALA A 100 4.30 5.41 -10.39
CA ALA A 100 5.41 4.46 -10.27
C ALA A 100 4.92 3.07 -9.84
N ALA A 101 4.02 3.00 -8.84
CA ALA A 101 3.44 1.74 -8.39
C ALA A 101 2.63 1.06 -9.50
N LEU A 102 1.83 1.83 -10.26
CA LEU A 102 1.04 1.31 -11.37
C LEU A 102 1.91 0.70 -12.49
N ARG A 103 3.06 1.31 -12.80
CA ARG A 103 3.98 0.79 -13.84
C ARG A 103 4.82 -0.38 -13.37
N GLY A 104 5.33 -0.31 -12.13
CA GLY A 104 6.36 -1.23 -11.64
C GLY A 104 5.85 -2.39 -10.79
N CYS A 105 4.64 -2.31 -10.23
CA CYS A 105 4.07 -3.37 -9.37
C CYS A 105 2.93 -4.14 -10.06
N CYS A 106 2.36 -3.61 -11.15
CA CYS A 106 1.30 -4.29 -11.93
C CYS A 106 1.85 -5.12 -13.11
N SER A 107 3.17 -5.25 -13.25
CA SER A 107 3.85 -5.99 -14.32
C SER A 107 3.81 -7.51 -14.13
N GLY A 108 3.33 -8.01 -12.99
CA GLY A 108 3.22 -9.42 -12.69
C GLY A 108 2.09 -10.08 -13.49
N ARG A 109 2.45 -10.85 -14.52
CA ARG A 109 1.56 -11.82 -15.17
C ARG A 109 0.89 -12.68 -14.08
N ILE A 110 -0.44 -12.74 -14.13
CA ILE A 110 -1.24 -13.82 -13.53
C ILE A 110 -0.89 -15.08 -14.34
N GLY A 111 0.23 -15.72 -14.00
CA GLY A 111 0.85 -16.71 -14.86
C GLY A 111 1.74 -17.66 -14.07
N GLY A 112 1.12 -18.43 -13.18
CA GLY A 112 1.59 -19.73 -12.71
C GLY A 112 2.87 -19.76 -11.86
N SER A 113 2.72 -19.71 -10.54
CA SER A 113 3.39 -20.62 -9.57
C SER A 113 3.05 -20.18 -8.13
N ALA A 114 2.71 -21.14 -7.28
CA ALA A 114 2.35 -21.03 -5.85
C ALA A 114 1.20 -20.05 -5.49
N VAL A 115 -0.03 -20.58 -5.52
CA VAL A 115 -1.24 -19.94 -4.95
C VAL A 115 -1.02 -19.67 -3.46
N GLY A 116 -0.93 -18.40 -3.07
CA GLY A 116 -0.62 -18.03 -1.68
C GLY A 116 -0.01 -16.64 -1.56
N ALA A 117 1.32 -16.56 -1.64
CA ALA A 117 2.04 -15.33 -1.30
C ALA A 117 2.15 -14.28 -2.42
N ALA A 118 2.17 -14.70 -3.70
CA ALA A 118 2.04 -13.75 -4.82
C ALA A 118 0.69 -13.00 -4.77
N ASP A 119 -0.35 -13.68 -4.29
CA ASP A 119 -1.69 -13.10 -4.11
C ASP A 119 -1.72 -12.10 -2.93
N VAL A 120 -0.92 -12.31 -1.87
CA VAL A 120 -0.78 -11.35 -0.75
C VAL A 120 -0.25 -10.03 -1.29
N VAL A 121 0.84 -10.08 -2.06
CA VAL A 121 1.45 -8.87 -2.61
C VAL A 121 0.53 -8.19 -3.62
N GLY A 122 -0.21 -8.94 -4.43
CA GLY A 122 -1.24 -8.38 -5.31
C GLY A 122 -2.33 -7.62 -4.54
N CYS A 123 -2.84 -8.20 -3.44
CA CYS A 123 -3.81 -7.56 -2.56
C CYS A 123 -3.24 -6.28 -1.91
N LEU A 124 -2.01 -6.35 -1.38
CA LEU A 124 -1.33 -5.19 -0.78
C LEU A 124 -1.03 -4.09 -1.80
N THR A 125 -0.64 -4.46 -3.03
CA THR A 125 -0.38 -3.50 -4.12
C THR A 125 -1.66 -2.74 -4.48
N ASN A 126 -2.80 -3.43 -4.52
CA ASN A 126 -4.09 -2.78 -4.72
C ASN A 126 -4.43 -1.83 -3.56
N CYS A 127 -4.19 -2.23 -2.31
CA CYS A 127 -4.36 -1.35 -1.15
C CYS A 127 -3.42 -0.13 -1.22
N LEU A 128 -2.18 -0.33 -1.68
CA LEU A 128 -1.19 0.74 -1.83
C LEU A 128 -1.66 1.78 -2.84
N LEU A 129 -2.11 1.35 -4.02
CA LEU A 129 -2.66 2.25 -5.04
C LEU A 129 -3.86 3.04 -4.50
N ASP A 130 -4.77 2.38 -3.78
CA ASP A 130 -5.92 3.03 -3.16
C ASP A 130 -5.48 4.12 -2.15
N CYS A 131 -4.55 3.78 -1.26
CA CYS A 131 -4.02 4.73 -0.27
C CYS A 131 -3.23 5.88 -0.91
N LEU A 132 -2.44 5.63 -1.96
CA LEU A 132 -1.71 6.66 -2.69
C LEU A 132 -2.65 7.63 -3.40
N ALA A 133 -3.71 7.14 -4.03
CA ALA A 133 -4.75 7.97 -4.64
C ALA A 133 -5.44 8.86 -3.58
N ALA A 134 -5.82 8.29 -2.43
CA ALA A 134 -6.42 9.05 -1.34
C ALA A 134 -5.47 10.11 -0.77
N ARG A 135 -4.18 9.80 -0.58
CA ARG A 135 -3.17 10.76 -0.12
C ARG A 135 -2.92 11.88 -1.12
N HIS A 136 -2.85 11.55 -2.41
CA HIS A 136 -2.71 12.53 -3.48
C HIS A 136 -3.87 13.54 -3.44
N LEU A 137 -5.11 13.04 -3.39
CA LEU A 137 -6.30 13.87 -3.30
C LEU A 137 -6.28 14.76 -2.04
N HIS A 138 -6.00 14.18 -0.88
CA HIS A 138 -5.91 14.92 0.38
C HIS A 138 -4.84 16.00 0.31
N GLN A 139 -3.67 15.71 -0.28
CA GLN A 139 -2.60 16.67 -0.48
C GLN A 139 -3.02 17.84 -1.38
N ARG A 140 -3.59 17.54 -2.55
CA ARG A 140 -4.01 18.57 -3.51
C ARG A 140 -5.10 19.47 -2.93
N ARG A 141 -6.08 18.90 -2.25
CA ARG A 141 -7.16 19.69 -1.64
C ARG A 141 -6.69 20.54 -0.46
N ASN A 142 -5.95 19.97 0.49
CA ASN A 142 -5.64 20.67 1.74
C ASN A 142 -4.41 21.58 1.65
N PHE A 143 -3.42 21.26 0.81
CA PHE A 143 -2.19 22.04 0.72
C PHE A 143 -2.14 22.95 -0.51
N HIS A 144 -2.79 22.56 -1.61
CA HIS A 144 -2.79 23.36 -2.85
C HIS A 144 -4.11 24.10 -3.09
N GLY A 145 -5.15 23.83 -2.28
CA GLY A 145 -6.46 24.46 -2.44
C GLY A 145 -7.15 24.10 -3.75
N ASP A 146 -6.76 22.98 -4.38
CA ASP A 146 -7.31 22.54 -5.65
C ASP A 146 -8.81 22.25 -5.49
N ALA A 147 -9.63 23.03 -6.20
CA ALA A 147 -11.06 22.76 -6.37
C ALA A 147 -11.35 21.83 -7.56
N VAL A 148 -10.33 21.16 -8.09
CA VAL A 148 -10.45 20.28 -9.25
C VAL A 148 -11.35 19.09 -8.88
N GLY A 149 -12.31 18.79 -9.75
CA GLY A 149 -13.20 17.63 -9.60
C GLY A 149 -12.44 16.30 -9.71
N VAL A 150 -13.16 15.19 -9.49
CA VAL A 150 -12.64 13.81 -9.65
C VAL A 150 -11.84 13.67 -10.95
N ASP A 151 -12.39 14.18 -12.05
CA ASP A 151 -11.83 14.00 -13.40
C ASP A 151 -10.40 14.52 -13.53
N GLY A 152 -10.12 15.71 -12.97
CA GLY A 152 -8.77 16.27 -13.07
C GLY A 152 -7.76 15.55 -12.16
N HIS A 153 -8.22 15.02 -11.02
CA HIS A 153 -7.38 14.14 -10.19
C HIS A 153 -7.13 12.80 -10.89
N ALA A 154 -8.14 12.19 -11.50
CA ALA A 154 -8.03 10.95 -12.25
C ALA A 154 -7.07 11.10 -13.44
N ALA A 155 -7.21 12.19 -14.21
CA ALA A 155 -6.30 12.52 -15.29
C ALA A 155 -4.84 12.68 -14.82
N SER A 156 -4.61 13.34 -13.68
CA SER A 156 -3.26 13.52 -13.12
C SER A 156 -2.59 12.21 -12.66
N LEU A 157 -3.41 11.24 -12.26
CA LEU A 157 -2.98 9.90 -11.86
C LEU A 157 -2.90 8.93 -13.06
N GLY A 158 -3.47 9.30 -14.21
CA GLY A 158 -3.50 8.49 -15.42
C GLY A 158 -4.49 7.32 -15.35
N VAL A 159 -5.62 7.50 -14.67
CA VAL A 159 -6.68 6.50 -14.50
C VAL A 159 -8.04 7.07 -14.92
N ALA A 160 -9.01 6.19 -15.13
CA ALA A 160 -10.38 6.61 -15.39
C ALA A 160 -11.03 7.21 -14.11
N PRO A 161 -11.93 8.20 -14.22
CA PRO A 161 -12.65 8.77 -13.07
C PRO A 161 -13.36 7.71 -12.23
N GLU A 162 -14.03 6.74 -12.86
CA GLU A 162 -14.77 5.68 -12.18
C GLU A 162 -13.84 4.75 -11.39
N GLU A 163 -12.63 4.50 -11.93
CA GLU A 163 -11.60 3.76 -11.22
C GLU A 163 -11.16 4.54 -9.98
N LEU A 164 -10.89 5.83 -10.10
CA LEU A 164 -10.50 6.67 -8.97
C LEU A 164 -11.58 6.69 -7.88
N GLU A 165 -12.85 6.87 -8.26
CA GLU A 165 -13.97 6.83 -7.31
C GLU A 165 -14.05 5.50 -6.58
N THR A 166 -13.93 4.39 -7.31
CA THR A 166 -13.93 3.04 -6.72
C THR A 166 -12.80 2.88 -5.70
N ARG A 167 -11.59 3.34 -6.03
CA ARG A 167 -10.43 3.31 -5.12
C ARG A 167 -10.68 4.14 -3.86
N LEU A 168 -11.20 5.35 -4.01
CA LEU A 168 -11.52 6.25 -2.90
C LEU A 168 -12.63 5.71 -2.01
N GLN A 169 -13.64 5.07 -2.59
CA GLN A 169 -14.72 4.42 -1.85
C GLN A 169 -14.20 3.23 -1.01
N ARG A 170 -13.27 2.42 -1.54
CA ARG A 170 -12.62 1.36 -0.75
C ARG A 170 -11.84 1.92 0.45
N VAL A 171 -11.05 2.97 0.25
CA VAL A 171 -10.34 3.63 1.38
C VAL A 171 -11.32 4.16 2.42
N ARG A 172 -12.42 4.77 1.99
CA ARG A 172 -13.46 5.25 2.89
C ARG A 172 -14.05 4.11 3.73
N GLU A 173 -14.38 2.99 3.11
CA GLU A 173 -14.92 1.82 3.81
C GLU A 173 -13.92 1.23 4.81
N ASP A 174 -12.64 1.16 4.43
CA ASP A 174 -11.57 0.68 5.30
C ASP A 174 -11.41 1.58 6.54
N GLU A 175 -11.35 2.89 6.36
CA GLU A 175 -11.24 3.85 7.47
C GLU A 175 -12.48 3.83 8.38
N LEU A 176 -13.69 3.71 7.80
CA LEU A 176 -14.93 3.54 8.57
C LEU A 176 -14.97 2.21 9.34
N ARG A 177 -14.37 1.14 8.80
CA ARG A 177 -14.20 -0.14 9.51
C ARG A 177 -13.26 0.03 10.69
N ARG A 178 -12.10 0.67 10.48
CA ARG A 178 -11.10 0.95 11.55
C ARG A 178 -11.68 1.79 12.68
N MET A 179 -12.39 2.88 12.36
CA MET A 179 -13.05 3.72 13.37
C MET A 179 -14.06 2.95 14.22
N ARG A 180 -14.79 1.98 13.63
CA ARG A 180 -15.74 1.13 14.36
C ARG A 180 -15.04 0.13 15.28
N SER A 181 -13.85 -0.33 14.92
CA SER A 181 -13.04 -1.23 15.74
C SER A 181 -12.30 -0.51 16.87
N GLU A 182 -12.01 0.79 16.73
CA GLU A 182 -11.24 1.59 17.70
C GLU A 182 -12.09 2.41 18.69
N VAL A 183 -13.39 2.15 18.79
CA VAL A 183 -14.31 2.82 19.71
C VAL A 183 -13.81 2.64 21.15
N GLY A 184 -13.06 3.63 21.64
CA GLY A 184 -12.44 3.64 22.97
C GLY A 184 -11.06 4.31 23.06
N ARG A 185 -10.33 4.53 21.95
CA ARG A 185 -8.97 5.14 21.98
C ARG A 185 -8.86 6.57 21.43
N GLY A 186 -9.99 7.23 21.16
CA GLY A 186 -10.01 8.55 20.53
C GLY A 186 -9.70 8.44 19.04
N SER A 187 -10.61 8.92 18.19
CA SER A 187 -10.36 8.94 16.75
C SER A 187 -9.17 9.86 16.44
N SER A 188 -8.16 9.36 15.73
CA SER A 188 -7.07 10.21 15.23
C SER A 188 -7.65 11.30 14.31
N GLU A 189 -7.48 12.58 14.66
CA GLU A 189 -7.94 13.74 13.88
C GLU A 189 -7.55 13.65 12.40
N LYS A 190 -6.35 13.10 12.13
CA LYS A 190 -5.83 12.86 10.77
C LYS A 190 -6.72 11.94 9.93
N ARG A 191 -7.34 10.91 10.53
CA ARG A 191 -8.24 9.98 9.82
C ARG A 191 -9.58 10.65 9.51
N CYS A 192 -10.11 11.45 10.44
CA CYS A 192 -11.31 12.24 10.21
C CYS A 192 -11.12 13.28 9.09
N ASP A 193 -9.96 13.94 9.03
CA ASP A 193 -9.64 14.90 7.98
C ASP A 193 -9.51 14.23 6.60
N MET A 194 -8.83 13.09 6.52
CA MET A 194 -8.75 12.30 5.29
C MET A 194 -10.14 11.85 4.81
N LEU A 195 -10.98 11.33 5.70
CA LEU A 195 -12.36 10.94 5.39
C LEU A 195 -13.20 12.14 4.90
N ARG A 196 -13.06 13.31 5.52
CA ARG A 196 -13.76 14.53 5.09
C ARG A 196 -13.38 14.91 3.66
N CYS A 197 -12.09 14.85 3.32
CA CYS A 197 -11.62 15.12 1.97
C CYS A 197 -12.20 14.14 0.95
N ILE A 198 -12.22 12.84 1.26
CA ILE A 198 -12.75 11.79 0.38
C ILE A 198 -14.27 11.93 0.20
N MET A 199 -15.02 12.19 1.27
CA MET A 199 -16.48 12.33 1.20
C MET A 199 -16.95 13.55 0.40
N GLN A 200 -16.16 14.62 0.37
CA GLN A 200 -16.45 15.82 -0.43
C GLN A 200 -16.20 15.62 -1.94
N VAL A 201 -15.55 14.52 -2.35
CA VAL A 201 -15.35 14.20 -3.76
C VAL A 201 -16.62 13.61 -4.38
N GLY A 202 -17.38 12.81 -3.62
CA GLY A 202 -18.66 12.24 -4.08
C GLY A 202 -19.89 13.14 -3.90
N LYS A 203 -19.71 14.44 -3.63
CA LYS A 203 -20.81 15.40 -3.36
C LYS A 203 -20.98 16.49 -4.43
N THR A 204 -20.37 16.33 -5.61
CA THR A 204 -20.67 17.18 -6.78
C THR A 204 -21.80 16.58 -7.60
N ILE A 205 -23.01 16.66 -7.05
CA ILE A 205 -24.29 16.81 -7.77
C ILE A 205 -25.15 17.77 -6.94
#